data_AF-A0A1I8C4W5-F1
#
_entry.id   AF-A0A1I8C4W5-F1
#
_cell.length_a   1.000
_cell.length_b   1.000
_cell.length_c   1.000
_cell.angle_alpha   90.00
_cell.angle_beta   90.00
_cell.angle_gamma   90.00
#
_symmetry.space_group_name_H-M   'P 1'
#
loop_
_entity.id
_entity.type
_entity.pdbx_description
1 polymer ?
#
loop_
_entity_poly.entity_id
_entity_poly.type
_entity_poly.pdbx_seq_one_letter_code
_entity_poly.pdbx_strand_id
1 'polypeptide(L)' 'MKFISALFLAVLAITLGEGKVYNGGSNNVEIVAAMSTKSSCVDTLPGDDCQHFSPLCESPNYKPLLEKECPRTCGFCS' A
#
# COMPACT_ATOMS: atom_id res chain seq x y z
N MET A 1 -38.53 21.65 -6.87
CA MET A 1 -37.21 22.30 -6.74
C MET A 1 -36.72 22.14 -5.30
N LYS A 2 -36.09 21.00 -4.97
CA LYS A 2 -35.46 20.73 -3.66
C LYS A 2 -34.61 19.43 -3.66
N PHE A 3 -34.76 18.56 -4.67
CA PHE A 3 -34.11 17.24 -4.70
C PHE A 3 -32.75 17.16 -5.43
N ILE A 4 -32.36 18.21 -6.17
CA ILE A 4 -31.17 18.16 -7.04
C ILE A 4 -29.88 18.50 -6.26
N SER A 5 -30.00 19.21 -5.12
CA SER A 5 -28.84 19.61 -4.30
C SER A 5 -28.23 18.46 -3.49
N ALA A 6 -28.99 17.39 -3.22
CA ALA A 6 -28.49 16.23 -2.48
C ALA A 6 -27.68 15.26 -3.36
N LEU A 7 -28.02 15.17 -4.65
CA LEU A 7 -27.29 14.31 -5.59
C LEU A 7 -25.86 14.83 -5.86
N PHE A 8 -25.67 16.14 -5.97
CA PHE A 8 -24.33 16.72 -6.23
C PHE A 8 -23.37 16.56 -5.03
N LEU A 9 -23.88 16.61 -3.80
CA LEU A 9 -23.07 16.35 -2.60
C LEU A 9 -22.69 14.87 -2.48
N ALA A 10 -23.56 13.95 -2.92
CA ALA A 10 -23.24 12.52 -2.94
C ALA A 10 -22.10 12.22 -3.92
N VAL A 11 -22.06 12.86 -5.10
CA VAL A 11 -20.97 12.66 -6.08
C VAL A 11 -19.60 13.12 -5.53
N LEU A 12 -19.57 14.18 -4.72
CA LEU A 12 -18.33 14.65 -4.08
C LEU A 12 -17.83 13.69 -2.97
N ALA A 13 -18.73 12.93 -2.35
CA ALA A 13 -18.37 11.92 -1.35
C ALA A 13 -17.83 10.63 -1.98
N ILE A 14 -18.26 10.27 -3.20
CA ILE A 14 -17.80 9.03 -3.88
C ILE A 14 -16.34 9.14 -4.38
N THR A 15 -15.77 10.34 -4.44
CA THR A 15 -14.33 10.54 -4.71
C THR A 15 -13.44 10.47 -3.47
N LEU A 16 -14.00 10.23 -2.28
CA LEU A 16 -13.25 9.91 -1.07
C LEU A 16 -13.42 8.41 -0.82
N GLY A 17 -12.42 7.65 -1.25
CA GLY A 17 -12.52 6.23 -1.55
C GLY A 17 -12.76 5.33 -0.35
N GLU A 18 -13.29 4.15 -0.64
CA GLU A 18 -13.21 2.98 0.22
C GLU A 18 -12.81 1.80 -0.67
N GLY A 19 -11.53 1.82 -1.10
CA GLY A 19 -10.90 0.64 -1.69
C GLY A 19 -10.94 -0.47 -0.64
N LYS A 20 -11.77 -1.49 -0.86
CA LYS A 20 -11.89 -2.60 0.08
C LYS A 20 -10.66 -3.49 -0.03
N VAL A 21 -9.74 -3.30 0.91
CA VAL A 21 -8.67 -4.25 1.21
C VAL A 21 -9.31 -5.48 1.85
N TYR A 22 -9.37 -6.58 1.12
CA TYR A 22 -9.64 -7.91 1.69
C TYR A 22 -8.31 -8.49 2.16
N ASN A 23 -8.17 -8.79 3.45
CA ASN A 23 -7.01 -9.53 3.95
C ASN A 23 -7.41 -10.45 5.09
N GLY A 24 -7.24 -11.76 4.87
CA GLY A 24 -7.25 -12.78 5.90
C GLY A 24 -5.83 -12.95 6.45
N GLY A 25 -5.67 -12.84 7.77
CA GLY A 25 -4.42 -13.17 8.47
C GLY A 25 -4.20 -12.33 9.72
N SER A 26 -4.76 -12.76 10.86
CA SER A 26 -4.77 -12.09 12.17
C SER A 26 -3.49 -12.27 12.98
N ASN A 27 -3.01 -11.20 13.67
CA ASN A 27 -2.67 -11.25 15.11
C ASN A 27 -2.30 -9.86 15.70
N ASN A 28 -3.31 -9.16 16.24
CA ASN A 28 -3.31 -8.18 17.34
C ASN A 28 -2.42 -6.91 17.31
N VAL A 29 -2.81 -5.84 16.60
CA VAL A 29 -2.65 -4.44 17.08
C VAL A 29 -3.77 -3.57 16.49
N GLU A 30 -4.50 -2.88 17.36
CA GLU A 30 -5.60 -1.96 17.05
C GLU A 30 -5.05 -0.54 16.76
N ILE A 31 -5.65 0.18 15.80
CA ILE A 31 -5.63 1.65 15.63
C ILE A 31 -4.29 2.31 15.20
N VAL A 32 -4.05 2.48 13.88
CA VAL A 32 -3.34 3.67 13.33
C VAL A 32 -3.84 4.00 11.92
N ALA A 33 -4.26 5.26 11.69
CA ALA A 33 -4.66 5.81 10.39
C ALA A 33 -3.46 6.09 9.44
N ALA A 34 -2.42 5.27 9.52
CA ALA A 34 -1.25 5.22 8.67
C ALA A 34 -0.70 3.79 8.68
N MET A 35 -1.51 2.86 8.17
CA MET A 35 -1.21 1.44 8.25
C MET A 35 -0.21 1.06 7.15
N SER A 36 1.07 1.27 7.43
CA SER A 36 2.14 0.42 6.89
C SER A 36 1.82 -0.99 7.41
N THR A 37 1.04 -1.73 6.62
CA THR A 37 0.87 -3.15 6.87
C THR A 37 2.26 -3.73 6.76
N LYS A 38 2.78 -4.20 7.89
CA LYS A 38 3.93 -5.11 7.96
C LYS A 38 3.54 -6.41 7.26
N SER A 39 3.37 -6.32 5.94
CA SER A 39 3.29 -7.41 5.01
C SER A 39 4.55 -8.21 5.20
N SER A 40 4.43 -9.52 5.19
CA SER A 40 5.52 -10.48 5.17
C SER A 40 6.79 -9.85 4.60
N CYS A 41 7.77 -9.63 5.48
CA CYS A 41 9.08 -9.08 5.15
C CYS A 41 9.86 -10.13 4.35
N VAL A 42 9.43 -10.33 3.11
CA VAL A 42 9.91 -11.36 2.22
C VAL A 42 9.93 -10.74 0.84
N ASP A 43 11.05 -10.93 0.17
CA ASP A 43 11.18 -10.59 -1.23
C ASP A 43 10.25 -11.49 -2.04
N THR A 44 9.36 -10.88 -2.81
CA THR A 44 8.31 -11.52 -3.62
C THR A 44 8.76 -11.73 -5.06
N LEU A 45 9.75 -10.97 -5.55
CA LEU A 45 10.30 -11.20 -6.88
C LEU A 45 11.02 -12.56 -6.94
N PRO A 46 10.85 -13.30 -8.04
CA PRO A 46 11.55 -14.56 -8.25
C PRO A 46 13.05 -14.34 -8.52
N GLY A 47 13.88 -15.25 -8.04
CA GLY A 47 15.32 -15.26 -8.33
C GLY A 47 16.10 -14.11 -7.68
N ASP A 48 17.06 -13.56 -8.43
CA ASP A 48 17.99 -12.51 -7.97
C ASP A 48 17.57 -11.09 -8.41
N ASP A 49 16.34 -10.92 -8.90
CA ASP A 49 15.83 -9.62 -9.36
C ASP A 49 15.95 -8.55 -8.26
N CYS A 50 15.63 -8.89 -7.01
CA CYS A 50 15.80 -7.95 -5.90
C CYS A 50 17.25 -7.51 -5.70
N GLN A 51 18.25 -8.37 -5.98
CA GLN A 51 19.66 -7.99 -5.90
C GLN A 51 20.04 -7.05 -7.04
N HIS A 52 19.50 -7.25 -8.25
CA HIS A 52 19.67 -6.32 -9.37
C HIS A 52 19.07 -4.94 -9.10
N PHE A 53 17.97 -4.89 -8.35
CA PHE A 53 17.31 -3.64 -7.97
C PHE A 53 17.76 -3.05 -6.63
N SER A 54 18.65 -3.73 -5.89
CA SER A 54 19.26 -3.22 -4.66
C SER A 54 19.84 -1.79 -4.79
N PRO A 55 20.60 -1.43 -5.85
CA PRO A 55 21.07 -0.05 -6.01
C PRO A 55 19.94 0.96 -6.31
N LEU A 56 18.75 0.50 -6.68
CA LEU A 56 17.58 1.34 -6.97
C LEU A 56 16.66 1.50 -5.76
N CYS A 57 16.95 0.89 -4.61
CA CYS A 57 16.15 1.03 -3.38
C CYS A 57 16.00 2.51 -2.95
N GLU A 58 17.01 3.34 -3.23
CA GLU A 58 16.98 4.78 -2.93
C GLU A 58 16.33 5.60 -4.05
N SER A 59 16.09 5.01 -5.22
CA SER A 59 15.50 5.71 -6.36
C SER A 59 14.01 5.93 -6.12
N PRO A 60 13.50 7.18 -6.15
CA PRO A 60 12.10 7.47 -5.83
C PRO A 60 11.10 6.83 -6.80
N ASN A 61 11.52 6.55 -8.04
CA ASN A 61 10.71 5.86 -9.04
C ASN A 61 10.51 4.38 -8.73
N TYR A 62 11.49 3.73 -8.10
CA TYR A 62 11.49 2.29 -7.82
C TYR A 62 11.16 1.98 -6.37
N LYS A 63 11.36 2.93 -5.46
CA LYS A 63 11.02 2.81 -4.04
C LYS A 63 9.62 2.21 -3.77
N PRO A 64 8.50 2.69 -4.36
CA PRO A 64 7.18 2.10 -4.08
C PRO A 64 7.03 0.67 -4.59
N LEU A 65 7.73 0.32 -5.68
CA LEU A 65 7.74 -1.04 -6.21
C LEU A 65 8.58 -1.97 -5.33
N LEU A 66 9.78 -1.53 -4.96
CA LEU A 66 10.72 -2.31 -4.14
C LEU A 66 10.27 -2.44 -2.68
N GLU A 67 9.52 -1.46 -2.17
CA GLU A 67 8.85 -1.56 -0.87
C GLU A 67 7.79 -2.67 -0.84
N LYS A 68 7.17 -2.96 -1.98
CA LYS A 68 6.17 -4.03 -2.09
C LYS A 68 6.79 -5.39 -2.46
N GLU A 69 7.76 -5.39 -3.36
CA GLU A 69 8.26 -6.61 -3.99
C GLU A 69 9.62 -7.07 -3.43
N CYS A 70 10.42 -6.17 -2.86
CA CYS A 70 11.75 -6.46 -2.29
C CYS A 70 11.99 -5.78 -0.91
N PRO A 71 11.04 -5.83 0.04
CA PRO A 71 11.18 -5.12 1.30
C PRO A 71 12.35 -5.63 2.14
N ARG A 72 12.74 -6.90 1.99
CA ARG A 72 13.89 -7.47 2.70
C ARG A 72 15.20 -6.96 2.13
N THR A 73 15.35 -7.06 0.81
CA THR A 73 16.59 -6.67 0.14
C THR A 73 16.89 -5.17 0.27
N CYS A 74 15.85 -4.34 0.26
CA CYS A 74 15.99 -2.90 0.44
C CYS A 74 15.95 -2.43 1.90
N GLY A 75 15.75 -3.33 2.87
CA GLY A 75 15.70 -2.98 4.29
C GLY A 75 14.48 -2.14 4.69
N PHE A 76 13.35 -2.27 3.97
CA PHE A 76 12.10 -1.55 4.27
C PHE A 76 11.25 -2.22 5.36
N CYS A 77 11.68 -3.38 5.84
CA CYS A 77 11.04 -4.06 6.94
C CYS A 77 11.29 -3.33 8.27
N SER A 78 10.21 -2.89 8.92
CA SER A 78 10.17 -2.40 10.30
C SER A 78 9.75 -3.50 11.26
#